data_AF-A0A836SPK2-F1
#
_entry.id   AF-A0A836SPK2-F1
#
_cell.length_a   1.000
_cell.length_b   1.000
_cell.length_c   1.000
_cell.angle_alpha   90.00
_cell.angle_beta   90.00
_cell.angle_gamma   90.00
#
_symmetry.space_group_name_H-M   'P 1'
#
loop_
_entity.id
_entity.type
_entity.pdbx_description
1 polymer ?
#
loop_
_entity_poly.entity_id
_entity_poly.type
_entity_poly.pdbx_seq_one_letter_code
_entity_poly.pdbx_strand_id
1 'polypeptide(L)'
;MWALALLVPIWTGLGLSVERYERKTISYVDFVWRATPQARRMTDEQAGMLLEALKRHIVEEMPRFDYEPLPRAITERFVEEAGAEDSLSVGEVGEILTETVAPTIMRILDLKKEMKAKGLVSEEERRSFVVRKAKELGITAEHLEEVMNSAYLFLPVVTGYERKVKEEKDKKTVSYSLRGGLAWFHLR
;
A
#
# COMPACT_ATOMS: atom_id res chain seq x y z
N MET A 1 -29.60 -63.50 24.61
CA MET A 1 -28.70 -63.28 25.75
C MET A 1 -27.28 -63.51 25.27
N TRP A 2 -26.56 -62.42 24.92
CA TRP A 2 -25.11 -62.19 25.01
C TRP A 2 -24.93 -60.72 24.59
N ALA A 3 -24.34 -59.92 25.48
CA ALA A 3 -24.09 -58.50 25.32
C ALA A 3 -22.78 -58.28 24.56
N LEU A 4 -22.71 -57.26 23.71
CA LEU A 4 -21.44 -56.62 23.35
C LEU A 4 -21.67 -55.11 23.31
N ALA A 5 -21.17 -54.43 24.35
CA ALA A 5 -21.03 -52.99 24.38
C ALA A 5 -19.76 -52.61 23.62
N LEU A 6 -19.87 -51.69 22.66
CA LEU A 6 -18.73 -51.00 22.08
C LEU A 6 -18.92 -49.50 22.32
N LEU A 7 -18.18 -49.02 23.33
CA LEU A 7 -17.87 -47.62 23.57
C LEU A 7 -17.15 -47.05 22.35
N VAL A 8 -17.74 -46.06 21.70
CA VAL A 8 -17.01 -45.16 20.78
C VAL A 8 -16.86 -43.82 21.50
N PRO A 9 -15.62 -43.30 21.64
CA PRO A 9 -15.36 -42.11 22.42
C PRO A 9 -15.93 -40.86 21.74
N ILE A 10 -16.51 -40.00 22.58
CA ILE A 10 -16.89 -38.62 22.25
C ILE A 10 -15.60 -37.90 21.86
N TRP A 11 -15.42 -37.62 20.56
CA TRP A 11 -14.43 -36.65 20.12
C TRP A 11 -14.90 -35.27 20.58
N THR A 12 -14.31 -34.81 21.68
CA THR A 12 -14.30 -33.40 22.05
C THR A 12 -13.70 -32.62 20.88
N GLY A 13 -14.55 -31.85 20.20
CA GLY A 13 -14.10 -30.85 19.24
C GLY A 13 -13.24 -29.83 19.98
N LEU A 14 -11.91 -30.02 19.90
CA LEU A 14 -10.94 -28.97 20.14
C LEU A 14 -11.26 -27.86 19.14
N GLY A 15 -11.87 -26.78 19.63
CA GLY A 15 -12.03 -25.54 18.91
C GLY A 15 -10.65 -24.97 18.59
N LEU A 16 -10.06 -25.42 17.48
CA LEU A 16 -9.11 -24.61 16.75
C LEU A 16 -9.90 -23.37 16.33
N SER A 17 -9.62 -22.23 16.97
CA SER A 17 -9.99 -20.94 16.41
C SER A 17 -9.30 -20.88 15.05
N VAL A 18 -10.04 -21.22 13.99
CA VAL A 18 -9.66 -20.88 12.63
C VAL A 18 -9.52 -19.37 12.67
N GLU A 19 -8.28 -18.85 12.65
CA GLU A 19 -8.03 -17.42 12.49
C GLU A 19 -8.84 -17.02 11.27
N ARG A 20 -9.90 -16.23 11.49
CA ARG A 20 -10.72 -15.71 10.41
C ARG A 20 -9.77 -15.01 9.46
N TYR A 21 -9.71 -15.46 8.20
CA TYR A 21 -8.81 -14.87 7.22
C TYR A 21 -9.09 -13.37 7.11
N GLU A 22 -8.22 -12.55 7.67
CA GLU A 22 -8.23 -11.10 7.51
C GLU A 22 -7.59 -10.79 6.16
N ARG A 23 -8.40 -10.24 5.26
CA ARG A 23 -7.93 -9.77 3.95
C ARG A 23 -6.85 -8.70 4.17
N LYS A 24 -5.77 -8.77 3.38
CA LYS A 24 -4.62 -7.88 3.47
C LYS A 24 -4.77 -6.74 2.47
N THR A 25 -4.16 -5.61 2.78
CA THR A 25 -4.18 -4.42 1.92
C THR A 25 -2.87 -4.27 1.16
N ILE A 26 -2.96 -3.87 -0.10
CA ILE A 26 -1.86 -3.29 -0.87
C ILE A 26 -2.05 -1.77 -0.80
N SER A 27 -1.21 -1.10 -0.03
CA SER A 27 -1.24 0.35 0.06
C SER A 27 -0.49 0.98 -1.11
N TYR A 28 -0.86 2.20 -1.46
CA TYR A 28 -0.19 2.92 -2.54
C TYR A 28 -0.04 4.39 -2.23
N VAL A 29 1.01 5.01 -2.76
CA VAL A 29 1.15 6.47 -2.71
C VAL A 29 0.26 7.07 -3.79
N ASP A 30 -0.64 7.99 -3.45
CA ASP A 30 -1.67 8.54 -4.35
C ASP A 30 -1.15 9.57 -5.37
N PHE A 31 0.05 9.32 -5.91
CA PHE A 31 0.62 10.07 -7.03
C PHE A 31 1.69 9.25 -7.75
N VAL A 32 2.02 9.68 -8.97
CA VAL A 32 3.17 9.16 -9.72
C VAL A 32 4.39 10.05 -9.47
N TRP A 33 5.49 9.46 -9.00
CA TRP A 33 6.72 10.21 -8.80
C TRP A 33 7.40 10.51 -10.14
N ARG A 34 7.52 11.78 -10.50
CA ARG A 34 8.19 12.24 -11.73
C ARG A 34 9.64 12.60 -11.40
N ALA A 35 10.49 11.57 -11.42
CA ALA A 35 11.81 11.59 -10.81
C ALA A 35 12.85 12.44 -11.55
N THR A 36 12.60 12.86 -12.79
CA THR A 36 13.56 13.62 -13.61
C THR A 36 12.91 14.82 -14.28
N PRO A 37 13.68 15.82 -14.75
CA PRO A 37 13.12 16.96 -15.49
C PRO A 37 12.37 16.54 -16.77
N GLN A 38 12.80 15.45 -17.40
CA GLN A 38 12.10 14.88 -18.55
C GLN A 38 10.74 14.29 -18.14
N ALA A 39 10.69 13.55 -17.03
CA ALA A 39 9.45 12.99 -16.48
C ALA A 39 8.46 14.08 -16.05
N ARG A 40 8.96 15.20 -15.49
CA ARG A 40 8.15 16.35 -15.04
C ARG A 40 7.40 17.07 -16.18
N ARG A 41 7.72 16.78 -17.45
CA ARG A 41 6.95 17.25 -18.61
C ARG A 41 5.60 16.53 -18.79
N MET A 42 5.39 15.41 -18.10
CA MET A 42 4.10 14.74 -18.02
C MET A 42 3.13 15.60 -17.21
N THR A 43 1.91 15.81 -17.72
CA THR A 43 0.89 16.59 -17.00
C THR A 43 0.32 15.79 -15.82
N ASP A 44 -0.28 16.48 -14.86
CA ASP A 44 -0.92 15.82 -13.70
C ASP A 44 -2.09 14.92 -14.13
N GLU A 45 -2.84 15.32 -15.16
CA GLU A 45 -3.88 14.48 -15.77
C GLU A 45 -3.31 13.16 -16.31
N GLN A 46 -2.17 13.21 -17.02
CA GLN A 46 -1.51 12.02 -17.55
C GLN A 46 -0.94 11.13 -16.44
N ALA A 47 -0.39 11.75 -15.39
CA ALA A 47 0.07 11.03 -14.21
C ALA A 47 -1.10 10.31 -13.50
N GLY A 48 -2.25 10.98 -13.36
CA GLY A 48 -3.47 10.38 -12.80
C GLY A 48 -3.98 9.21 -13.65
N MET A 49 -4.01 9.36 -14.98
CA MET A 49 -4.38 8.26 -15.89
C MET A 49 -3.45 7.06 -15.74
N LEU A 50 -2.14 7.29 -15.60
CA LEU A 50 -1.16 6.23 -15.39
C LEU A 50 -1.39 5.51 -14.06
N LEU A 51 -1.62 6.26 -12.98
CA LEU A 51 -1.90 5.69 -11.66
C LEU A 51 -3.15 4.81 -11.69
N GLU A 52 -4.24 5.29 -12.29
CA GLU A 52 -5.49 4.53 -12.39
C GLU A 52 -5.36 3.29 -13.28
N ALA A 53 -4.59 3.37 -14.36
CA ALA A 53 -4.29 2.21 -15.20
C ALA A 53 -3.49 1.14 -14.42
N LEU A 54 -2.47 1.56 -13.66
CA LEU A 54 -1.67 0.67 -12.82
C LEU A 54 -2.49 0.04 -11.71
N LYS A 55 -3.30 0.83 -10.99
CA LYS A 55 -4.21 0.33 -9.94
C LYS A 55 -5.12 -0.76 -10.48
N ARG A 56 -5.80 -0.49 -11.60
CA ARG A 56 -6.70 -1.45 -12.24
C ARG A 56 -5.99 -2.75 -12.59
N HIS A 57 -4.81 -2.66 -13.20
CA HIS A 57 -4.03 -3.84 -13.58
C HIS A 57 -3.61 -4.66 -12.34
N ILE A 58 -3.10 -4.02 -11.29
CA ILE A 58 -2.71 -4.73 -10.06
C ILE A 58 -3.94 -5.37 -9.40
N VAL A 59 -5.08 -4.67 -9.34
CA VAL A 59 -6.35 -5.21 -8.82
C VAL A 59 -6.79 -6.45 -9.57
N GLU A 60 -6.72 -6.42 -10.91
CA GLU A 60 -7.08 -7.56 -11.77
C GLU A 60 -6.16 -8.76 -11.55
N GLU A 61 -4.84 -8.54 -11.43
CA GLU A 61 -3.85 -9.60 -11.22
C GLU A 61 -3.84 -10.15 -9.78
N MET A 62 -4.23 -9.32 -8.80
CA MET A 62 -4.16 -9.65 -7.37
C MET A 62 -5.49 -9.36 -6.65
N PRO A 63 -6.60 -10.01 -7.04
CA PRO A 63 -7.96 -9.68 -6.56
C PRO A 63 -8.23 -10.09 -5.11
N ARG A 64 -7.27 -10.76 -4.45
CA ARG A 64 -7.38 -11.20 -3.04
C ARG A 64 -7.02 -10.13 -2.03
N PHE A 65 -6.47 -8.99 -2.47
CA PHE A 65 -6.07 -7.88 -1.61
C PHE A 65 -7.10 -6.75 -1.67
N ASP A 66 -7.17 -5.98 -0.60
CA ASP A 66 -7.78 -4.65 -0.62
C ASP A 66 -6.75 -3.62 -1.10
N TYR A 67 -7.20 -2.46 -1.55
CA TYR A 67 -6.35 -1.44 -2.15
C TYR A 67 -6.71 -0.07 -1.60
N GLU A 68 -5.80 0.49 -0.82
CA GLU A 68 -6.06 1.76 -0.12
C GLU A 68 -4.91 2.74 -0.33
N PRO A 69 -5.18 4.03 -0.58
CA PRO A 69 -4.14 5.03 -0.64
C PRO A 69 -3.49 5.20 0.74
N LEU A 70 -2.20 5.53 0.75
CA LEU A 70 -1.55 5.99 1.97
C LEU A 70 -2.03 7.41 2.31
N PRO A 71 -2.35 7.66 3.60
CA PRO A 71 -2.61 8.99 4.09
C PRO A 71 -1.49 9.98 3.76
N ARG A 72 -1.86 11.19 3.31
CA ARG A 72 -0.89 12.24 2.96
C ARG A 72 0.09 12.55 4.10
N ALA A 73 -0.40 12.54 5.34
CA ALA A 73 0.40 12.77 6.54
C ALA A 73 1.56 11.78 6.71
N ILE A 74 1.46 10.57 6.14
CA ILE A 74 2.52 9.56 6.17
C ILE A 74 3.53 9.80 5.04
N THR A 75 3.08 10.33 3.90
CA THR A 75 3.91 10.54 2.70
C THR A 75 4.52 11.94 2.58
N GLU A 76 4.18 12.87 3.45
CA GLU A 76 4.58 14.29 3.33
C GLU A 76 6.11 14.45 3.32
N ARG A 77 6.81 13.86 4.30
CA ARG A 77 8.27 13.90 4.38
C ARG A 77 8.95 13.26 3.16
N PHE A 78 8.37 12.20 2.61
CA PHE A 78 8.86 11.58 1.37
C PHE A 78 8.79 12.57 0.20
N VAL A 79 7.67 13.27 0.05
CA VAL A 79 7.48 14.26 -1.03
C VAL A 79 8.49 15.39 -0.90
N GLU A 80 8.75 15.85 0.32
CA GLU A 80 9.74 16.90 0.61
C GLU A 80 11.17 16.45 0.26
N GLU A 81 11.60 15.31 0.81
CA GLU A 81 12.97 14.80 0.61
C GLU A 81 13.25 14.42 -0.85
N ALA A 82 12.33 13.67 -1.48
CA ALA A 82 12.51 13.31 -2.88
C ALA A 82 12.41 14.54 -3.80
N GLY A 83 11.59 15.54 -3.43
CA GLY A 83 11.39 16.77 -4.18
C GLY A 83 12.57 17.74 -4.12
N ALA A 84 13.48 17.59 -3.17
CA ALA A 84 14.69 18.38 -3.05
C ALA A 84 15.73 18.04 -4.14
N GLU A 85 15.61 16.87 -4.76
CA GLU A 85 16.55 16.39 -5.76
C GLU A 85 16.03 16.63 -7.19
N ASP A 86 16.92 17.06 -8.08
CA ASP A 86 16.56 17.39 -9.46
C ASP A 86 16.31 16.16 -10.32
N SER A 87 17.04 15.07 -10.05
CA SER A 87 16.96 13.83 -10.80
C SER A 87 17.25 12.64 -9.91
N LEU A 88 16.31 11.71 -9.83
CA LEU A 88 16.43 10.46 -9.09
C LEU A 88 16.19 9.25 -9.99
N SER A 89 16.92 8.17 -9.74
CA SER A 89 16.63 6.84 -10.25
C SER A 89 15.49 6.18 -9.46
N VAL A 90 14.96 5.08 -9.98
CA VAL A 90 13.93 4.30 -9.26
C VAL A 90 14.46 3.76 -7.92
N GLY A 91 15.75 3.40 -7.87
CA GLY A 91 16.39 2.89 -6.65
C GLY A 91 16.47 3.95 -5.56
N GLU A 92 16.97 5.14 -5.90
CA GLU A 92 17.09 6.27 -4.94
C GLU A 92 15.72 6.72 -4.42
N VAL A 93 14.69 6.75 -5.28
CA VAL A 93 13.32 7.01 -4.83
C VAL A 93 12.85 5.95 -3.84
N GLY A 94 13.21 4.69 -4.08
CA GLY A 94 12.90 3.59 -3.16
C GLY A 94 13.63 3.70 -1.82
N GLU A 95 14.88 4.16 -1.81
CA GLU A 95 15.65 4.42 -0.60
C GLU A 95 15.00 5.53 0.22
N ILE A 96 14.66 6.67 -0.39
CA ILE A 96 13.97 7.76 0.30
C ILE A 96 12.63 7.28 0.87
N LEU A 97 11.85 6.49 0.11
CA LEU A 97 10.59 5.92 0.62
C LEU A 97 10.83 4.99 1.83
N THR A 98 11.91 4.22 1.81
CA THR A 98 12.31 3.33 2.91
C THR A 98 12.70 4.11 4.15
N GLU A 99 13.36 5.25 4.00
CA GLU A 99 13.82 6.07 5.14
C GLU A 99 12.70 6.93 5.73
N THR A 100 11.71 7.29 4.92
CA THR A 100 10.64 8.24 5.28
C THR A 100 9.33 7.57 5.68
N VAL A 101 8.81 6.68 4.83
CA VAL A 101 7.46 6.12 4.97
C VAL A 101 7.47 4.79 5.70
N ALA A 102 8.42 3.91 5.37
CA ALA A 102 8.45 2.56 5.92
C ALA A 102 8.49 2.52 7.47
N PRO A 103 9.27 3.36 8.20
CA PRO A 103 9.32 3.30 9.66
C PRO A 103 7.98 3.61 10.32
N THR A 104 7.24 4.57 9.75
CA THR A 104 5.90 4.94 10.23
C THR A 104 4.91 3.81 10.01
N ILE A 105 4.93 3.17 8.84
CA ILE A 105 4.08 2.01 8.56
C ILE A 105 4.42 0.84 9.48
N MET A 106 5.70 0.54 9.69
CA MET A 106 6.14 -0.53 10.57
C MET A 106 5.64 -0.33 12.01
N ARG A 107 5.73 0.90 12.53
CA ARG A 107 5.15 1.25 13.83
C ARG A 107 3.64 0.97 13.88
N ILE A 108 2.91 1.32 12.83
CA ILE A 108 1.46 1.06 12.74
C ILE A 108 1.15 -0.45 12.73
N LEU A 109 1.92 -1.25 11.99
CA LEU A 109 1.76 -2.69 11.95
C LEU A 109 2.06 -3.34 13.31
N ASP A 110 3.03 -2.82 14.05
CA ASP A 110 3.33 -3.28 15.41
C ASP A 110 2.21 -2.93 16.41
N LEU A 111 1.51 -1.81 16.24
CA LEU A 111 0.31 -1.51 17.04
C LEU A 111 -0.79 -2.54 16.83
N LYS A 112 -0.96 -3.06 15.61
CA LYS A 112 -1.91 -4.17 15.36
C LYS A 112 -1.51 -5.43 16.12
N LYS A 113 -0.22 -5.75 16.18
CA LYS A 113 0.29 -6.87 16.99
C LYS A 113 0.03 -6.64 18.48
N GLU A 114 0.25 -5.42 18.97
CA GLU A 114 -0.05 -5.03 20.35
C GLU A 114 -1.53 -5.20 20.69
N MET A 115 -2.45 -4.76 19.81
CA MET A 115 -3.89 -4.92 20.00
C MET A 115 -4.30 -6.40 20.11
N LYS A 116 -3.75 -7.25 19.23
CA LYS A 116 -3.97 -8.70 19.28
C LYS A 116 -3.44 -9.29 20.60
N ALA A 117 -2.23 -8.91 21.01
CA ALA A 117 -1.62 -9.39 22.24
C ALA A 117 -2.37 -8.97 23.52
N LYS A 118 -2.96 -7.76 23.52
CA LYS A 118 -3.78 -7.25 24.62
C LYS A 118 -5.16 -7.90 24.71
N GLY A 119 -5.57 -8.64 23.67
CA GLY A 119 -6.90 -9.24 23.62
C GLY A 119 -7.99 -8.20 23.82
N LEU A 120 -7.90 -7.04 23.16
CA LEU A 120 -8.94 -6.00 23.24
C LEU A 120 -10.25 -6.62 22.71
N VAL A 121 -11.16 -6.96 23.64
CA VAL A 121 -12.36 -7.78 23.35
C VAL A 121 -13.58 -6.93 23.05
N SER A 122 -13.65 -5.70 23.57
CA SER A 122 -14.75 -4.79 23.26
C SER A 122 -14.39 -3.82 22.14
N GLU A 123 -15.40 -3.48 21.33
CA GLU A 123 -15.30 -2.44 20.31
C GLU A 123 -14.89 -1.09 20.91
N GLU A 124 -15.31 -0.79 22.13
CA GLU A 124 -15.00 0.46 22.82
C GLU A 124 -13.52 0.54 23.23
N GLU A 125 -12.95 -0.55 23.76
CA GLU A 125 -11.52 -0.64 24.06
C GLU A 125 -10.67 -0.55 22.80
N ARG A 126 -11.10 -1.24 21.73
CA ARG A 126 -10.44 -1.20 20.41
C ARG A 126 -10.42 0.23 19.87
N ARG A 127 -11.57 0.90 19.81
CA ARG A 127 -11.69 2.29 19.33
C ARG A 127 -10.87 3.24 20.18
N SER A 128 -10.97 3.15 21.50
CA SER A 128 -10.21 4.01 22.42
C SER A 128 -8.70 3.83 22.25
N PHE A 129 -8.24 2.59 22.03
CA PHE A 129 -6.85 2.30 21.72
C PHE A 129 -6.41 2.93 20.41
N VAL A 130 -7.16 2.71 19.33
CA VAL A 130 -6.88 3.26 17.98
C VAL A 130 -6.81 4.78 18.03
N VAL A 131 -7.80 5.45 18.63
CA VAL A 131 -7.84 6.93 18.74
C VAL A 131 -6.60 7.47 19.48
N ARG A 132 -6.24 6.85 20.61
CA ARG A 132 -5.06 7.28 21.38
C ARG A 132 -3.78 7.10 20.56
N LYS A 133 -3.61 5.96 19.91
CA LYS A 133 -2.41 5.66 19.10
C LYS A 133 -2.31 6.52 17.84
N ALA A 134 -3.42 6.81 17.20
CA ALA A 134 -3.47 7.74 16.08
C ALA A 134 -2.99 9.14 16.51
N LYS A 135 -3.44 9.63 17.67
CA LYS A 135 -2.97 10.89 18.25
C LYS A 135 -1.49 10.88 18.58
N GLU A 136 -0.95 9.79 19.14
CA GLU A 136 0.50 9.62 19.40
C GLU A 136 1.34 9.67 18.11
N LEU A 137 0.77 9.23 16.99
CA LEU A 137 1.40 9.21 15.66
C LEU A 137 1.14 10.48 14.84
N GLY A 138 0.30 11.40 15.33
CA GLY A 138 -0.08 12.60 14.57
C GLY A 138 -1.00 12.34 13.37
N ILE A 139 -1.71 11.20 13.34
CA ILE A 139 -2.64 10.82 12.27
C ILE A 139 -4.07 10.65 12.80
N THR A 140 -5.04 10.47 11.90
CA THR A 140 -6.43 10.16 12.29
C THR A 140 -6.60 8.68 12.60
N ALA A 141 -7.65 8.33 13.36
CA ALA A 141 -7.98 6.94 13.65
C ALA A 141 -8.27 6.13 12.38
N GLU A 142 -8.95 6.76 11.41
CA GLU A 142 -9.26 6.19 10.09
C GLU A 142 -7.97 5.86 9.32
N HIS A 143 -7.05 6.82 9.19
CA HIS A 143 -5.73 6.62 8.58
C HIS A 143 -4.93 5.50 9.25
N LEU A 144 -5.02 5.39 10.58
CA LEU A 144 -4.36 4.32 11.32
C LEU A 144 -4.95 2.96 10.92
N GLU A 145 -6.27 2.83 10.89
CA GLU A 145 -6.96 1.58 10.55
C GLU A 145 -6.72 1.13 9.11
N GLU A 146 -6.70 2.06 8.15
CA GLU A 146 -6.37 1.79 6.73
C GLU A 146 -4.99 1.13 6.61
N VAL A 147 -3.99 1.67 7.32
CA VAL A 147 -2.60 1.20 7.21
C VAL A 147 -2.35 -0.07 8.03
N MET A 148 -3.09 -0.32 9.11
CA MET A 148 -2.91 -1.49 9.99
C MET A 148 -3.02 -2.84 9.28
N ASN A 149 -3.68 -2.92 8.12
CA ASN A 149 -3.84 -4.16 7.35
C ASN A 149 -2.88 -4.29 6.15
N SER A 150 -1.99 -3.32 5.96
CA SER A 150 -1.06 -3.26 4.82
C SER A 150 -0.04 -4.38 4.85
N ALA A 151 0.10 -5.11 3.73
CA ALA A 151 1.12 -6.13 3.53
C ALA A 151 2.15 -5.72 2.46
N TYR A 152 1.75 -4.83 1.56
CA TYR A 152 2.61 -4.28 0.52
C TYR A 152 2.35 -2.79 0.36
N LEU A 153 3.37 -2.09 -0.14
CA LEU A 153 3.28 -0.70 -0.57
C LEU A 153 3.86 -0.60 -1.99
N PHE A 154 3.19 0.13 -2.87
CA PHE A 154 3.77 0.52 -4.15
C PHE A 154 3.76 2.03 -4.41
N LEU A 155 4.76 2.47 -5.16
CA LEU A 155 4.89 3.82 -5.69
C LEU A 155 5.28 3.75 -7.17
N PRO A 156 4.47 4.29 -8.09
CA PRO A 156 4.87 4.45 -9.48
C PRO A 156 5.93 5.54 -9.63
N VAL A 157 7.02 5.22 -10.32
CA VAL A 157 8.12 6.14 -10.57
C VAL A 157 8.35 6.27 -12.07
N VAL A 158 8.27 7.49 -12.59
CA VAL A 158 8.57 7.83 -13.98
C VAL A 158 9.92 8.54 -14.02
N THR A 159 10.86 7.95 -14.75
CA THR A 159 12.21 8.50 -14.97
C THR A 159 12.37 9.15 -16.34
N GLY A 160 11.44 8.92 -17.27
CA GLY A 160 11.44 9.59 -18.56
C GLY A 160 10.06 9.63 -19.22
N TYR A 161 9.73 10.78 -19.76
CA TYR A 161 8.53 11.00 -20.56
C TYR A 161 8.89 11.79 -21.82
N GLU A 162 8.56 11.24 -22.98
CA GLU A 162 8.84 11.88 -24.27
C GLU A 162 7.60 11.85 -25.16
N ARG A 163 7.26 13.01 -25.73
CA ARG A 163 6.20 13.15 -26.74
C ARG A 163 6.83 13.56 -28.07
N LYS A 164 6.69 12.74 -29.09
CA LYS A 164 7.13 13.03 -30.46
C LYS A 164 5.90 13.25 -31.34
N VAL A 165 5.94 14.30 -32.15
CA VAL A 165 4.95 14.55 -33.19
C VAL A 165 5.67 14.50 -34.52
N LYS A 166 5.25 13.59 -35.40
CA LYS A 166 5.73 13.50 -36.78
C LYS A 166 4.58 13.87 -37.71
N GLU A 167 4.83 14.82 -38.59
CA GLU A 167 3.89 15.22 -39.64
C GLU A 167 4.52 14.85 -40.99
N GLU A 168 3.88 13.93 -41.72
CA GLU A 168 4.29 13.52 -43.06
C GLU A 168 3.07 13.50 -43.97
N LYS A 169 3.12 14.26 -45.08
CA LYS A 169 2.21 14.20 -46.24
C LYS A 169 0.76 13.80 -45.85
N ASP A 170 0.08 14.65 -45.08
CA ASP A 170 -1.30 14.52 -44.60
C ASP A 170 -1.57 13.54 -43.43
N LYS A 171 -0.55 13.02 -42.75
CA LYS A 171 -0.72 12.23 -41.52
C LYS A 171 0.05 12.82 -40.36
N LYS A 172 -0.64 13.00 -39.24
CA LYS A 172 -0.05 13.39 -37.95
C LYS A 172 0.05 12.17 -37.04
N THR A 173 1.28 11.73 -36.78
CA THR A 173 1.54 10.65 -35.82
C THR A 173 2.05 11.25 -34.53
N VAL A 174 1.38 10.94 -33.42
CA VAL A 174 1.82 11.30 -32.07
C VAL A 174 2.30 10.04 -31.38
N SER A 175 3.55 10.03 -30.92
CA SER A 175 4.15 8.92 -30.20
C SER A 175 4.53 9.37 -28.79
N TYR A 176 4.18 8.57 -27.80
CA TYR A 176 4.57 8.76 -26.41
C TYR A 176 5.55 7.65 -26.01
N SER A 177 6.61 8.01 -25.30
CA SER A 177 7.55 7.07 -24.70
C SER A 177 7.60 7.32 -23.20
N LEU A 178 7.40 6.26 -22.42
CA LEU A 178 7.46 6.28 -20.97
C LEU A 178 8.58 5.36 -20.50
N ARG A 179 9.38 5.83 -19.55
CA ARG A 179 10.41 5.05 -18.84
C ARG A 179 10.23 5.24 -17.34
N GLY A 180 10.38 4.16 -16.59
CA GLY A 180 10.11 4.17 -15.17
C GLY A 180 10.02 2.76 -14.61
N GLY A 181 9.45 2.65 -13.42
CA GLY A 181 9.19 1.39 -12.74
C GLY A 181 8.21 1.55 -11.58
N LEU A 182 7.99 0.47 -10.86
CA LEU A 182 7.24 0.45 -9.61
C LEU A 182 8.23 0.19 -8.48
N ALA A 183 8.34 1.12 -7.54
CA ALA A 183 8.98 0.83 -6.27
C ALA A 183 8.00 0.00 -5.43
N TRP A 184 8.38 -1.21 -5.05
CA TRP A 184 7.52 -2.18 -4.37
C TRP A 184 8.14 -2.63 -3.06
N PHE A 185 7.36 -2.55 -1.98
CA PHE A 185 7.80 -2.87 -0.63
C PHE A 185 6.94 -3.96 -0.05
N HIS A 186 7.58 -4.94 0.57
CA HIS A 186 6.90 -5.93 1.39
C HIS A 186 7.02 -5.53 2.86
N LEU A 187 5.88 -5.32 3.49
CA LEU A 187 5.76 -4.91 4.88
C LEU A 187 5.59 -6.18 5.73
N ARG A 188 6.56 -6.51 6.59
CA ARG A 188 6.56 -7.72 7.45
C ARG A 188 6.60 -7.36 8.93
#